data_AF-I7KPU4-F1
#
_entry.id   AF-I7KPU4-F1
#
_cell.length_a   1.000
_cell.length_b   1.000
_cell.length_c   1.000
_cell.angle_alpha   90.00
_cell.angle_beta   90.00
_cell.angle_gamma   90.00
#
_symmetry.space_group_name_H-M   'P 1'
#
loop_
_entity.id
_entity.type
_entity.pdbx_description
1 polymer ?
#
loop_
_entity_poly.entity_id
_entity_poly.type
_entity_poly.pdbx_seq_one_letter_code
_entity_poly.pdbx_strand_id
1 'polypeptide(L)' 'MNDFTKNTIQALFNQDKINDLLRKELQQAVNDLLKA' A
#
# COMPACT_ATOMS: atom_id res chain seq x y z
N MET A 1 6.73 -13.93 -5.17
CA MET A 1 6.80 -12.53 -4.71
C MET A 1 5.50 -12.20 -4.00
N ASN A 2 5.60 -11.55 -2.84
CA ASN A 2 4.46 -10.99 -2.10
C ASN A 2 3.81 -9.84 -2.90
N ASP A 3 2.48 -9.70 -2.82
CA ASP A 3 1.72 -8.61 -3.46
C ASP A 3 2.21 -7.22 -3.05
N PHE A 4 2.59 -7.00 -1.79
CA PHE A 4 3.23 -5.78 -1.31
C PHE A 4 4.53 -5.48 -2.08
N THR A 5 5.41 -6.47 -2.24
CA THR A 5 6.68 -6.32 -2.98
C THR A 5 6.42 -6.02 -4.46
N LYS A 6 5.46 -6.71 -5.08
CA LYS A 6 5.07 -6.48 -6.48
C LYS A 6 4.48 -5.09 -6.70
N ASN A 7 3.65 -4.60 -5.78
CA ASN A 7 3.03 -3.29 -5.86
C ASN A 7 4.03 -2.17 -5.58
N THR A 8 4.95 -2.37 -4.63
CA THR A 8 6.01 -1.41 -4.32
C THR A 8 6.95 -1.21 -5.51
N ILE A 9 7.36 -2.29 -6.19
CA ILE A 9 8.19 -2.20 -7.39
C ILE A 9 7.48 -1.41 -8.50
N GLN A 10 6.19 -1.66 -8.76
CA GLN A 10 5.45 -0.93 -9.79
C GLN A 10 5.21 0.54 -9.45
N ALA A 11 5.14 0.85 -8.14
CA ALA A 11 4.93 2.19 -7.63
C ALA A 11 6.21 3.03 -7.60
N LEU A 12 7.38 2.42 -7.39
CA LEU A 12 8.69 3.10 -7.44
C LEU A 12 8.96 3.75 -8.80
N PHE A 13 8.42 3.19 -9.89
CA PHE A 13 8.55 3.74 -11.24
C PHE A 13 7.38 4.65 -11.64
N ASN A 14 6.40 4.87 -10.75
CA ASN A 14 5.25 5.73 -10.97
C ASN A 14 4.94 6.48 -9.67
N GLN A 15 5.45 7.70 -9.53
CA GLN A 15 5.37 8.49 -8.31
C GLN A 15 3.92 8.63 -7.77
N ASP A 16 2.92 8.76 -8.65
CA ASP A 16 1.50 8.80 -8.26
C ASP A 16 1.02 7.49 -7.61
N LYS A 17 1.53 6.35 -8.08
CA LYS A 17 1.20 5.03 -7.54
C LYS A 17 1.83 4.76 -6.18
N ILE A 18 2.95 5.41 -5.82
CA ILE A 18 3.53 5.30 -4.46
C ILE A 18 2.56 5.88 -3.44
N ASN A 19 1.99 7.05 -3.73
CA ASN A 19 1.06 7.71 -2.82
C ASN A 19 -0.24 6.90 -2.67
N ASP A 20 -0.75 6.32 -3.76
CA ASP A 20 -1.95 5.49 -3.71
C ASP A 20 -1.71 4.16 -2.97
N LEU A 21 -0.54 3.53 -3.17
CA LEU A 21 -0.15 2.33 -2.46
C LEU A 21 -0.06 2.59 -0.95
N LEU A 22 0.68 3.63 -0.54
CA LEU A 22 0.83 3.99 0.87
C LEU A 22 -0.51 4.33 1.51
N ARG A 23 -1.38 5.07 0.82
CA ARG A 23 -2.74 5.38 1.31
C ARG A 23 -3.55 4.12 1.57
N LYS A 24 -3.52 3.16 0.65
CA LYS A 24 -4.28 1.91 0.77
C LYS A 24 -3.79 1.05 1.92
N GLU A 25 -2.48 0.87 2.05
CA GLU A 25 -1.87 0.10 3.15
C GLU A 25 -2.15 0.74 4.50
N LEU A 26 -2.04 2.07 4.62
CA LEU A 26 -2.41 2.82 5.82
C LEU A 26 -3.89 2.64 6.19
N GLN A 27 -4.77 2.76 5.20
CA GLN A 27 -6.20 2.61 5.45
C GLN A 27 -6.57 1.19 5.90
N GLN A 28 -5.92 0.18 5.33
CA GLN A 28 -6.10 -1.20 5.76
C GLN A 28 -5.60 -1.41 7.19
N ALA A 29 -4.39 -0.95 7.52
CA ALA A 29 -3.84 -1.05 8.87
C ALA A 29 -4.72 -0.35 9.92
N VAL A 30 -5.26 0.83 9.60
CA VAL A 30 -6.20 1.55 10.47
C VAL A 30 -7.52 0.79 10.62
N ASN A 31 -8.07 0.25 9.54
CA ASN A 31 -9.31 -0.53 9.60
C ASN A 31 -9.14 -1.81 10.43
N ASP A 32 -8.02 -2.49 10.31
CA ASP A 32 -7.72 -3.69 11.09
C ASP A 32 -7.53 -3.36 12.56
N LEU A 33 -6.90 -2.22 12.88
CA LEU A 33 -6.76 -1.71 14.25
C LEU A 33 -8.12 -1.36 14.88
N LEU A 34 -9.03 -0.74 14.11
CA LEU A 34 -10.36 -0.34 14.61
C LEU A 34 -11.35 -1.51 14.75
N LYS A 35 -11.08 -2.65 14.10
CA LYS A 35 -11.90 -3.86 14.19
C LYS A 35 -11.46 -4.81 15.31
N ALA A 36 -10.29 -4.59 15.89
CA ALA A 36 -9.76 -5.34 17.04
C ALA A 36 -10.33 -4.80 18.37
#